data_AF-A0A419GHJ2-F1
#
_entry.id   AF-A0A419GHJ2-F1
#
_cell.length_a   1.000
_cell.length_b   1.000
_cell.length_c   1.000
_cell.angle_alpha   90.00
_cell.angle_beta   90.00
_cell.angle_gamma   90.00
#
_symmetry.space_group_name_H-M   'P 1'
#
loop_
_entity.id
_entity.type
_entity.pdbx_description
1 polymer ?
#
loop_
_entity_poly.entity_id
_entity_poly.type
_entity_poly.pdbx_seq_one_letter_code
_entity_poly.pdbx_strand_id
1 'polypeptide(L)'
;IQHSLNTHVRHLSALALKAGLDGVVASGHEVAKIKSHCGNKFLIVTPGIRPSWHPPDDQHRTMTPKQALREGADYLVMGRSILNHSDPLKAIELVSLEMITA
;
A
#
# COMPACT_ATOMS: atom_id res chain seq x y z
N ILE A 1 -10.92 -17.02 13.31
CA ILE A 1 -9.88 -16.11 13.85
C ILE A 1 -10.52 -15.32 14.99
N GLN A 2 -10.01 -15.43 16.22
CA GLN A 2 -10.65 -14.87 17.44
C GLN A 2 -10.20 -13.43 17.78
N HIS A 3 -9.49 -12.76 16.87
CA HIS A 3 -8.97 -11.41 17.07
C HIS A 3 -9.48 -10.45 15.99
N SER A 4 -9.64 -9.17 16.34
CA SER A 4 -9.93 -8.13 15.34
C SER A 4 -8.81 -8.06 14.31
N LEU A 5 -9.13 -7.70 13.06
CA LEU A 5 -8.15 -7.51 11.97
C LEU A 5 -6.98 -6.65 12.44
N ASN A 6 -7.32 -5.56 13.10
CA ASN A 6 -6.40 -4.60 13.69
C ASN A 6 -5.42 -5.20 14.70
N THR A 7 -5.85 -6.17 15.50
CA THR A 7 -5.01 -6.87 16.47
C THR A 7 -4.09 -7.86 15.77
N HIS A 8 -4.62 -8.56 14.77
CA HIS A 8 -3.89 -9.56 14.02
C HIS A 8 -2.75 -8.94 13.19
N VAL A 9 -3.03 -7.84 12.49
CA VAL A 9 -2.02 -7.10 11.72
C VAL A 9 -0.87 -6.65 12.63
N ARG A 10 -1.17 -6.01 13.77
CA ARG A 10 -0.16 -5.58 14.74
C ARG A 10 0.70 -6.76 15.23
N HIS A 11 0.06 -7.89 15.52
CA HIS A 11 0.75 -9.07 16.01
C HIS A 11 1.74 -9.61 14.97
N LEU A 12 1.29 -9.80 13.73
CA LEU A 12 2.12 -10.35 12.66
C LEU A 12 3.27 -9.43 12.26
N SER A 13 3.03 -8.12 12.13
CA SER A 13 4.10 -7.18 11.78
C SER A 13 5.12 -7.00 12.91
N ALA A 14 4.70 -7.04 14.18
CA ALA A 14 5.62 -7.07 15.31
C ALA A 14 6.44 -8.38 15.36
N LEU A 15 5.83 -9.51 15.00
CA LEU A 15 6.53 -10.79 14.91
C LEU A 15 7.61 -10.77 13.82
N ALA A 16 7.28 -10.25 12.63
CA ALA A 16 8.23 -10.09 11.53
C ALA A 16 9.42 -9.20 11.93
N LEU A 17 9.17 -8.07 12.57
CA LEU A 17 10.23 -7.19 13.09
C LEU A 17 11.12 -7.91 14.12
N LYS A 18 10.52 -8.64 15.08
CA LYS A 18 11.27 -9.41 16.09
C LYS A 18 12.11 -10.53 15.50
N ALA A 19 11.66 -11.10 14.38
CA ALA A 19 12.40 -12.11 13.64
C ALA A 19 13.53 -11.51 12.76
N GLY A 20 13.71 -10.19 12.77
CA GLY A 20 14.79 -9.51 12.04
C GLY A 20 14.51 -9.33 10.55
N LEU A 21 13.25 -9.40 10.11
CA LEU A 21 12.88 -9.10 8.73
C LEU A 21 12.89 -7.58 8.50
N ASP A 22 13.10 -7.17 7.24
CA ASP A 22 13.16 -5.75 6.87
C ASP A 22 11.77 -5.08 6.82
N GLY A 23 10.70 -5.85 6.66
CA GLY A 23 9.37 -5.31 6.43
C GLY A 23 8.25 -6.33 6.24
N VAL A 24 7.09 -5.86 5.81
CA VAL A 24 5.88 -6.67 5.54
C VAL A 24 5.13 -6.19 4.29
N VAL A 25 4.26 -7.08 3.79
CA VAL A 25 3.20 -6.72 2.83
C VAL A 25 1.91 -6.43 3.61
N ALA A 26 1.28 -5.28 3.39
CA ALA A 26 0.04 -4.89 4.07
C ALA A 26 -0.81 -3.95 3.21
N SER A 27 -2.13 -3.86 3.47
CA SER A 27 -2.98 -2.89 2.76
C SER A 27 -2.70 -1.46 3.22
N GLY A 28 -2.96 -0.49 2.34
CA GLY A 28 -2.75 0.94 2.59
C GLY A 28 -3.38 1.43 3.88
N HIS A 29 -4.51 0.84 4.28
CA HIS A 29 -5.24 1.20 5.49
C HIS A 29 -4.51 0.85 6.80
N GLU A 30 -3.54 -0.07 6.76
CA GLU A 30 -2.80 -0.49 7.95
C GLU A 30 -1.38 0.10 8.03
N VAL A 31 -0.94 0.83 7.00
CA VAL A 31 0.42 1.37 6.89
C VAL A 31 0.77 2.26 8.09
N ALA A 32 0.00 3.33 8.35
CA ALA A 32 0.29 4.24 9.45
C ALA A 32 0.35 3.53 10.81
N LYS A 33 -0.53 2.54 11.00
CA LYS A 33 -0.55 1.74 12.23
C LYS A 33 0.72 0.90 12.36
N ILE A 34 1.13 0.21 11.30
CA ILE A 34 2.36 -0.58 11.31
C ILE A 34 3.57 0.32 11.56
N LYS A 35 3.67 1.47 10.87
CA LYS A 35 4.75 2.44 11.09
C LYS A 35 4.80 2.93 12.53
N SER A 36 3.64 3.19 13.16
CA SER A 36 3.58 3.66 14.56
C SER A 36 4.19 2.72 15.59
N HIS A 37 4.23 1.41 15.32
CA HIS A 37 4.75 0.42 16.29
C HIS A 37 5.97 -0.37 15.80
N CYS A 38 6.26 -0.41 14.49
CA CYS A 38 7.47 -1.02 13.93
C CYS A 38 8.55 0.03 13.55
N GLY A 39 8.20 1.31 13.52
CA GLY A 39 9.09 2.41 13.18
C GLY A 39 9.19 2.69 11.68
N ASN A 40 9.66 3.89 11.34
CA ASN A 40 9.66 4.39 9.97
C ASN A 40 10.58 3.60 9.02
N LYS A 41 11.61 2.95 9.54
CA LYS A 41 12.57 2.14 8.75
C LYS A 41 12.03 0.76 8.36
N PHE A 42 10.95 0.29 8.99
CA PHE A 42 10.36 -1.01 8.68
C PHE A 42 9.55 -0.91 7.38
N LEU A 43 9.99 -1.63 6.34
CA LEU A 43 9.45 -1.49 4.99
C LEU A 43 8.01 -2.02 4.90
N ILE A 44 7.17 -1.32 4.14
CA ILE A 44 5.80 -1.71 3.88
C ILE A 44 5.55 -1.69 2.37
N VAL A 45 5.33 -2.89 1.83
CA VAL A 45 4.94 -3.11 0.43
C VAL A 45 3.42 -3.17 0.36
N THR A 46 2.82 -2.24 -0.37
CA THR A 46 1.37 -1.99 -0.33
C THR A 46 0.69 -2.37 -1.65
N PRO A 47 -0.03 -3.51 -1.72
CA PRO A 47 -0.87 -3.86 -2.86
C PRO A 47 -2.25 -3.22 -2.79
N GLY A 48 -3.03 -3.41 -3.86
CA GLY A 48 -4.41 -2.88 -3.93
C GLY A 48 -4.47 -1.39 -4.24
N ILE A 49 -3.39 -0.81 -4.76
CA ILE A 49 -3.34 0.59 -5.14
C ILE A 49 -4.13 0.82 -6.44
N ARG A 50 -4.98 1.84 -6.45
CA ARG A 50 -5.78 2.24 -7.62
C ARG A 50 -5.72 3.76 -7.80
N PRO A 51 -5.14 4.24 -8.91
CA PRO A 51 -5.14 5.65 -9.24
C PRO A 51 -6.57 6.21 -9.34
N SER A 52 -6.76 7.48 -9.00
CA SER A 52 -8.09 8.13 -9.02
C SER A 52 -8.78 8.11 -10.38
N TRP A 53 -8.00 8.04 -11.47
CA TRP A 53 -8.51 7.95 -12.84
C TRP A 53 -8.83 6.52 -13.29
N HIS A 54 -8.46 5.49 -12.53
CA HIS A 54 -8.74 4.11 -12.91
C HIS A 54 -10.19 3.73 -12.55
N PRO A 55 -10.95 3.10 -13.47
CA PRO A 55 -12.28 2.61 -13.17
C PRO A 55 -12.30 1.60 -12.00
N PRO A 56 -13.38 1.54 -11.21
CA PRO A 56 -13.54 0.50 -10.19
C PRO A 56 -13.46 -0.92 -10.80
N ASP A 57 -12.82 -1.83 -10.06
CA ASP A 57 -12.75 -3.26 -10.39
C ASP A 57 -13.16 -4.12 -9.18
N ASP A 58 -12.90 -5.42 -9.23
CA ASP A 58 -13.23 -6.39 -8.17
C ASP A 58 -12.47 -6.19 -6.84
N GLN A 59 -11.53 -5.23 -6.75
CA GLN A 59 -10.85 -4.97 -5.49
C GLN A 59 -11.67 -4.09 -4.53
N HIS A 60 -12.06 -4.66 -3.41
CA HIS A 60 -12.93 -4.03 -2.42
C HIS A 60 -12.24 -3.00 -1.50
N ARG A 61 -10.94 -3.13 -1.23
CA ARG A 61 -10.18 -2.23 -0.36
C ARG A 61 -9.02 -1.61 -1.14
N THR A 62 -9.30 -0.50 -1.80
CA THR A 62 -8.33 0.23 -2.62
C THR A 62 -7.96 1.56 -1.99
N MET A 63 -6.79 2.05 -2.36
CA MET A 63 -6.25 3.33 -1.93
C MET A 63 -5.52 3.97 -3.10
N THR A 64 -5.55 5.29 -3.23
CA THR A 64 -4.81 5.96 -4.30
C THR A 64 -3.30 5.95 -4.01
N PRO A 65 -2.43 6.01 -5.04
CA PRO A 65 -0.98 6.11 -4.85
C PRO A 65 -0.60 7.20 -3.85
N LYS A 66 -1.21 8.39 -3.99
CA LYS A 66 -1.03 9.54 -3.11
C LYS A 66 -1.43 9.25 -1.67
N GLN A 67 -2.60 8.65 -1.45
CA GLN A 67 -3.04 8.29 -0.10
C GLN A 67 -2.08 7.29 0.55
N ALA A 68 -1.64 6.26 -0.19
CA ALA A 68 -0.73 5.26 0.35
C ALA A 68 0.64 5.86 0.74
N LEU A 69 1.18 6.78 -0.06
CA LEU A 69 2.40 7.51 0.30
C LEU A 69 2.21 8.35 1.56
N ARG A 70 1.07 9.04 1.69
CA ARG A 70 0.76 9.85 2.89
C ARG A 70 0.65 9.02 4.16
N GLU A 71 0.14 7.80 4.06
CA GLU A 71 0.10 6.86 5.19
C GLU A 71 1.49 6.28 5.52
N GLY A 72 2.48 6.45 4.63
CA GLY A 72 3.86 6.04 4.84
C GLY A 72 4.26 4.74 4.12
N ALA A 73 3.60 4.37 3.02
CA ALA A 73 3.98 3.19 2.24
C ALA A 73 5.32 3.42 1.55
N ASP A 74 6.20 2.40 1.57
CA ASP A 74 7.52 2.49 0.94
C ASP A 74 7.48 2.00 -0.51
N TYR A 75 6.65 0.99 -0.79
CA TYR A 75 6.47 0.44 -2.15
C TYR A 75 4.98 0.30 -2.47
N LEU A 76 4.62 0.65 -3.70
CA LEU A 76 3.27 0.52 -4.23
C LEU A 76 3.22 -0.61 -5.26
N VAL A 77 2.37 -1.61 -5.03
CA VAL A 77 2.16 -2.71 -5.99
C VAL A 77 0.91 -2.43 -6.81
N MET A 78 1.14 -2.08 -8.08
CA MET A 78 0.11 -1.78 -9.06
C MET A 78 0.21 -2.76 -10.24
N GLY A 79 -0.94 -3.28 -10.67
CA GLY A 79 -1.03 -4.22 -11.79
C GLY A 79 -1.97 -3.69 -12.86
N ARG A 80 -3.23 -4.13 -12.81
CA ARG A 80 -4.26 -3.84 -13.83
C ARG A 80 -4.41 -2.36 -14.19
N SER A 81 -4.25 -1.45 -13.22
CA SER A 81 -4.32 -0.01 -13.49
C SER A 81 -3.27 0.50 -14.48
N ILE A 82 -2.12 -0.18 -14.57
CA ILE A 82 -1.06 0.12 -15.53
C ILE A 82 -1.18 -0.83 -16.74
N LEU A 83 -1.24 -2.14 -16.49
CA LEU A 83 -1.15 -3.16 -17.53
C LEU A 83 -2.34 -3.15 -18.50
N ASN A 84 -3.53 -2.75 -18.05
CA ASN A 84 -4.73 -2.71 -18.89
C ASN A 84 -5.01 -1.32 -19.48
N HIS A 85 -4.18 -0.32 -19.18
CA HIS A 85 -4.31 0.98 -19.80
C HIS A 85 -3.91 0.88 -21.28
N SER A 86 -4.57 1.63 -22.17
CA SER A 86 -4.27 1.63 -23.60
C SER A 86 -2.84 2.07 -23.92
N ASP A 87 -2.25 2.84 -23.01
CA ASP A 87 -0.85 3.25 -23.03
C ASP A 87 -0.24 3.08 -21.61
N PRO A 88 0.48 1.97 -21.35
CA PRO A 88 1.06 1.70 -20.03
C PRO A 88 2.11 2.73 -19.59
N LEU A 89 2.85 3.32 -20.53
CA LEU A 89 3.82 4.37 -20.21
C LEU A 89 3.07 5.62 -19.75
N LYS A 90 1.99 5.99 -20.46
CA LYS A 90 1.14 7.09 -20.03
C LYS A 90 0.51 6.86 -18.66
N ALA A 91 0.10 5.63 -18.38
CA ALA A 91 -0.43 5.26 -17.07
C ALA A 91 0.59 5.52 -15.95
N ILE A 92 1.86 5.12 -16.14
CA ILE A 92 2.94 5.40 -15.19
C ILE A 92 3.13 6.92 -14.99
N GLU A 93 3.16 7.71 -16.07
CA GLU A 93 3.27 9.18 -15.97
C GLU A 93 2.12 9.77 -15.13
N LEU A 94 0.89 9.32 -15.36
CA LEU A 94 -0.28 9.79 -14.62
C LEU A 94 -0.22 9.39 -13.14
N VAL A 95 0.28 8.19 -12.82
CA VAL A 95 0.53 7.80 -11.43
C VAL A 95 1.58 8.69 -10.79
N SER A 96 2.72 8.90 -11.46
CA SER A 96 3.78 9.77 -10.95
C SER A 96 3.26 11.18 -10.70
N LEU A 97 2.42 11.71 -11.60
CA LEU A 97 1.77 13.00 -11.40
C LEU A 97 0.88 13.00 -10.15
N GLU A 98 0.03 11.98 -9.97
CA GLU A 98 -0.84 11.85 -8.80
C GLU A 98 -0.05 11.76 -7.48
N MET A 99 1.11 11.12 -7.49
CA MET A 99 2.01 11.02 -6.33
C MET A 99 2.60 12.38 -5.95
N ILE A 100 2.95 13.23 -6.92
CA ILE A 100 3.70 14.48 -6.68
C ILE A 100 2.78 15.69 -6.44
N THR A 101 1.58 15.71 -7.01
CA THR A 101 0.76 16.94 -7.08
C THR A 101 0.06 17.34 -5.76
N ALA A 102 0.47 16.84 -4.58
CA ALA A 102 -0.11 17.30 -3.31
C ALA A 102 0.57 16.87 -2.00
#